data_AF-A0A954WLV0-F1
#
_entry.id   AF-A0A954WLV0-F1
#
_cell.length_a   1.000
_cell.length_b   1.000
_cell.length_c   1.000
_cell.angle_alpha   90.00
_cell.angle_beta   90.00
_cell.angle_gamma   90.00
#
_symmetry.space_group_name_H-M   'P 1'
#
loop_
_entity.id
_entity.type
_entity.pdbx_description
1 polymer ?
#
loop_
_entity_poly.entity_id
_entity_poly.type
_entity_poly.pdbx_seq_one_letter_code
_entity_poly.pdbx_strand_id
1 'polypeptide(L)'
;WLDAVRYGDTHGLHLDNRRGIYPYRDWVVRAFNEGLPLDEFIRWQVAGDLMPDPTLEQMIATGFVRMNPTTSEGGAIPDEFQAKNNFDRTEAIGTVLLGMTLTCARCHSHKYDPITQTEYYQLLAFFNSTAEPPLDSNAYAFGPTVETPADQPSWYAWERLEQESRQLLEPVVATADGNAEMIEYARTAAGWTSGQWQISQPIAADAAGPADDQWQGTDKLPGKAEQRLPANDQAIWVACDLNLPRAQSLWLSYRAGTQETLWIDDVAVEGAVAGAAGGWKLHRVELKEGTHRLRLKLVGDGSNAPVELALESPWQKLAQTGSWRQCSTEDQLLLVSDPVSPALPEAQLQAMELTLARRVARQSFTTTLVARELPNPRPTRLLRRGEYDLPVGDPVSPGVPAAIGGWPQDAPQNRLGLASWLTSAENPLVTRVLINSLWQRTFGHGLVRTPEDFGLQGDQPTHPELLDWLAA
;
A
#
# COMPACT_ATOMS: atom_id res chain seq x y z
N TRP A 1 -15.58 10.20 -14.46
CA TRP A 1 -15.24 8.97 -13.75
C TRP A 1 -15.55 9.07 -12.25
N LEU A 2 -14.86 9.93 -11.50
CA LEU A 2 -14.99 10.02 -10.03
C LEU A 2 -16.43 10.15 -9.52
N ASP A 3 -17.25 10.93 -10.24
CA ASP A 3 -18.67 11.09 -9.95
C ASP A 3 -19.48 9.80 -10.20
N ALA A 4 -19.20 9.05 -11.28
CA ALA A 4 -19.84 7.75 -11.53
C ALA A 4 -19.52 6.72 -10.43
N VAL A 5 -18.29 6.71 -9.92
CA VAL A 5 -17.90 5.79 -8.84
C VAL A 5 -18.27 6.30 -7.45
N ARG A 6 -18.94 7.46 -7.36
CA ARG A 6 -19.43 8.10 -6.12
C ARG A 6 -18.29 8.46 -5.16
N TYR A 7 -17.20 8.99 -5.71
CA TYR A 7 -16.05 9.44 -4.92
C TYR A 7 -16.44 10.53 -3.92
N GLY A 8 -16.00 10.37 -2.67
CA GLY A 8 -16.09 11.38 -1.62
C GLY A 8 -14.88 11.34 -0.69
N ASP A 9 -14.39 12.52 -0.30
CA ASP A 9 -13.27 12.70 0.64
C ASP A 9 -13.65 12.43 2.11
N THR A 10 -14.92 12.11 2.37
CA THR A 10 -15.50 11.92 3.69
C THR A 10 -16.29 10.61 3.80
N HIS A 11 -16.72 10.24 5.02
CA HIS A 11 -17.47 9.01 5.30
C HIS A 11 -18.88 9.02 4.72
N GLY A 12 -19.53 10.18 4.61
CA GLY A 12 -20.83 10.36 3.97
C GLY A 12 -22.05 10.02 4.82
N LEU A 13 -21.90 9.38 6.00
CA LEU A 13 -22.98 9.10 6.95
C LEU A 13 -22.68 9.67 8.34
N HIS A 14 -23.72 9.85 9.16
CA HIS A 14 -23.69 10.29 10.57
C HIS A 14 -22.64 11.37 10.90
N LEU A 15 -21.40 10.96 11.20
CA LEU A 15 -20.24 11.83 11.34
C LEU A 15 -19.47 11.85 10.00
N ASP A 16 -19.63 12.94 9.26
CA ASP A 16 -19.00 13.13 7.95
C ASP A 16 -17.50 13.48 8.05
N ASN A 17 -16.74 12.61 8.74
CA ASN A 17 -15.31 12.75 8.92
C ASN A 17 -14.56 12.50 7.62
N ARG A 18 -13.35 13.07 7.50
CA ARG A 18 -12.46 12.80 6.36
C ARG A 18 -11.94 11.37 6.39
N ARG A 19 -11.73 10.80 5.19
CA ARG A 19 -11.07 9.50 4.99
C ARG A 19 -9.88 9.61 4.05
N GLY A 20 -8.87 8.78 4.28
CA GLY A 20 -7.68 8.68 3.44
C GLY A 20 -7.96 7.95 2.13
N ILE A 21 -8.75 8.54 1.24
CA ILE A 21 -9.06 7.92 -0.07
C ILE A 21 -8.55 8.74 -1.26
N TYR A 22 -8.08 9.97 -1.04
CA TYR A 22 -7.67 10.85 -2.13
C TYR A 22 -6.54 10.31 -3.02
N PRO A 23 -5.63 9.42 -2.57
CA PRO A 23 -4.66 8.83 -3.48
C PRO A 23 -5.28 7.97 -4.58
N TYR A 24 -6.49 7.42 -4.39
CA TYR A 24 -7.26 6.78 -5.47
C TYR A 24 -7.66 7.81 -6.54
N ARG A 25 -8.13 9.00 -6.15
CA ARG A 25 -8.44 10.09 -7.10
C ARG A 25 -7.20 10.48 -7.88
N ASP A 26 -6.08 10.64 -7.20
CA ASP A 26 -4.81 11.03 -7.81
C ASP A 26 -4.30 9.94 -8.76
N TRP A 27 -4.47 8.66 -8.42
CA TRP A 27 -4.22 7.53 -9.33
C TRP A 27 -5.13 7.56 -10.55
N VAL A 28 -6.45 7.81 -10.40
CA VAL A 28 -7.37 7.95 -11.54
C VAL A 28 -6.87 9.02 -12.51
N VAL A 29 -6.42 10.17 -11.99
CA VAL A 29 -5.87 11.25 -12.82
C VAL A 29 -4.60 10.81 -13.56
N ARG A 30 -3.67 10.11 -12.89
CA ARG A 30 -2.46 9.58 -13.56
C ARG A 30 -2.81 8.56 -14.63
N ALA A 31 -3.67 7.59 -14.32
CA ALA A 31 -4.09 6.55 -15.26
C ALA A 31 -4.67 7.14 -16.55
N PHE A 32 -5.48 8.21 -16.46
CA PHE A 32 -5.97 8.92 -17.65
C PHE A 32 -4.87 9.69 -18.39
N ASN A 33 -3.99 10.40 -17.67
CA ASN A 33 -2.91 11.18 -18.28
C ASN A 33 -1.87 10.30 -18.99
N GLU A 34 -1.63 9.11 -18.47
CA GLU A 34 -0.68 8.13 -19.02
C GLU A 34 -1.32 7.24 -20.10
N GLY A 35 -2.63 7.37 -20.31
CA GLY A 35 -3.35 6.59 -21.31
C GLY A 35 -3.43 5.10 -20.97
N LEU A 36 -3.59 4.76 -19.69
CA LEU A 36 -3.75 3.37 -19.24
C LEU A 36 -4.89 2.70 -20.03
N PRO A 37 -4.65 1.52 -20.64
CA PRO A 37 -5.69 0.79 -21.37
C PRO A 37 -6.94 0.57 -20.53
N LEU A 38 -8.12 0.70 -21.15
CA LEU A 38 -9.39 0.67 -20.43
C LEU A 38 -9.62 -0.66 -19.67
N ASP A 39 -9.20 -1.79 -20.26
CA ASP A 39 -9.31 -3.08 -19.62
C ASP A 39 -8.41 -3.18 -18.38
N GLU A 40 -7.18 -2.66 -18.43
CA GLU A 40 -6.30 -2.58 -17.27
C GLU A 40 -6.85 -1.62 -16.20
N PHE A 41 -7.36 -0.46 -16.62
CA PHE A 41 -7.97 0.53 -15.73
C PHE A 41 -9.13 -0.07 -14.92
N ILE A 42 -10.00 -0.86 -15.56
CA ILE A 42 -11.10 -1.56 -14.86
C ILE A 42 -10.54 -2.70 -14.01
N ARG A 43 -9.63 -3.50 -14.57
CA ARG A 43 -9.07 -4.68 -13.89
C ARG A 43 -8.38 -4.33 -12.58
N TRP A 44 -7.56 -3.29 -12.57
CA TRP A 44 -6.86 -2.83 -11.38
C TRP A 44 -7.84 -2.30 -10.32
N GLN A 45 -8.91 -1.60 -10.73
CA GLN A 45 -9.92 -1.10 -9.79
C GLN A 45 -10.71 -2.20 -9.11
N VAL A 46 -11.04 -3.27 -9.84
CA VAL A 46 -11.84 -4.36 -9.28
C VAL A 46 -10.97 -5.33 -8.48
N ALA A 47 -9.72 -5.58 -8.91
CA ALA A 47 -8.92 -6.71 -8.42
C ALA A 47 -7.41 -6.49 -8.40
N GLY A 48 -6.93 -5.24 -8.43
CA GLY A 48 -5.49 -4.96 -8.39
C GLY A 48 -4.76 -5.56 -7.19
N ASP A 49 -5.44 -5.72 -6.05
CA ASP A 49 -4.90 -6.37 -4.84
C ASP A 49 -4.76 -7.90 -4.94
N LEU A 50 -5.38 -8.52 -5.95
CA LEU A 50 -5.34 -9.97 -6.19
C LEU A 50 -4.40 -10.34 -7.34
N MET A 51 -3.77 -9.36 -7.99
CA MET A 51 -2.77 -9.63 -9.03
C MET A 51 -1.51 -10.25 -8.40
N PRO A 52 -0.76 -11.10 -9.13
CA PRO A 52 0.52 -11.60 -8.64
C PRO A 52 1.48 -10.44 -8.35
N ASP A 53 2.06 -10.42 -7.16
CA ASP A 53 3.00 -9.39 -6.68
C ASP A 53 2.53 -7.95 -7.00
N PRO A 54 1.36 -7.54 -6.46
CA PRO A 54 0.66 -6.36 -6.94
C PRO A 54 1.47 -5.09 -6.69
N THR A 55 1.53 -4.22 -7.69
CA THR A 55 2.21 -2.92 -7.57
C THR A 55 1.45 -1.99 -6.64
N LEU A 56 2.13 -0.97 -6.11
CA LEU A 56 1.47 0.05 -5.29
C LEU A 56 0.30 0.71 -6.02
N GLU A 57 0.40 0.95 -7.34
CA GLU A 57 -0.70 1.49 -8.14
C GLU A 57 -1.89 0.54 -8.25
N GLN A 58 -1.63 -0.74 -8.49
CA GLN A 58 -2.68 -1.75 -8.54
C GLN A 58 -3.40 -1.85 -7.19
N MET A 59 -2.67 -1.75 -6.07
CA MET A 59 -3.30 -1.69 -4.75
C MET A 59 -4.14 -0.41 -4.58
N ILE A 60 -3.63 0.76 -4.96
CA ILE A 60 -4.35 2.04 -4.83
C ILE A 60 -5.62 2.06 -5.70
N ALA A 61 -5.56 1.49 -6.90
CA ALA A 61 -6.70 1.41 -7.83
C ALA A 61 -7.92 0.75 -7.18
N THR A 62 -7.70 -0.24 -6.30
CA THR A 62 -8.78 -0.93 -5.57
C THR A 62 -9.53 -0.05 -4.58
N GLY A 63 -9.12 1.21 -4.40
CA GLY A 63 -9.94 2.24 -3.76
C GLY A 63 -11.36 2.29 -4.32
N PHE A 64 -11.58 1.93 -5.60
CA PHE A 64 -12.92 1.73 -6.19
C PHE A 64 -13.85 0.85 -5.33
N VAL A 65 -13.35 -0.26 -4.78
CA VAL A 65 -14.12 -1.18 -3.92
C VAL A 65 -14.44 -0.57 -2.55
N ARG A 66 -13.73 0.50 -2.17
CA ARG A 66 -13.88 1.26 -0.91
C ARG A 66 -14.72 2.54 -1.09
N MET A 67 -15.41 2.72 -2.22
CA MET A 67 -16.21 3.93 -2.49
C MET A 67 -17.55 3.99 -1.77
N ASN A 68 -17.98 2.91 -1.10
CA ASN A 68 -19.21 2.95 -0.31
C ASN A 68 -19.11 3.99 0.83
N PRO A 69 -20.22 4.69 1.16
CA PRO A 69 -20.31 5.44 2.41
C PRO A 69 -20.11 4.52 3.62
N THR A 70 -19.57 5.08 4.71
CA THR A 70 -19.28 4.34 5.95
C THR A 70 -19.81 5.06 7.18
N THR A 71 -19.93 4.34 8.29
CA THR A 71 -20.32 4.91 9.57
C THR A 71 -19.66 4.21 10.74
N SER A 72 -19.68 4.88 11.88
CA SER A 72 -19.48 4.30 13.21
C SER A 72 -20.45 4.92 14.22
N GLU A 73 -21.69 5.17 13.79
CA GLU A 73 -22.79 5.69 14.60
C GLU A 73 -23.13 4.73 15.75
N GLY A 74 -23.49 5.31 16.91
CA GLY A 74 -23.98 4.53 18.05
C GLY A 74 -25.27 3.78 17.69
N GLY A 75 -25.28 2.46 17.88
CA GLY A 75 -26.41 1.60 17.53
C GLY A 75 -26.33 0.96 16.14
N ALA A 76 -25.28 1.26 15.35
CA ALA A 76 -25.02 0.56 14.11
C ALA A 76 -24.76 -0.95 14.37
N ILE A 77 -25.43 -1.81 13.60
CA ILE A 77 -25.28 -3.27 13.68
C ILE A 77 -24.20 -3.68 12.67
N PRO A 78 -23.06 -4.26 13.09
CA PRO A 78 -21.98 -4.61 12.17
C PRO A 78 -22.42 -5.53 11.02
N ASP A 79 -23.26 -6.53 11.28
CA ASP A 79 -23.73 -7.47 10.27
C ASP A 79 -24.67 -6.79 9.24
N GLU A 80 -25.46 -5.80 9.67
CA GLU A 80 -26.30 -5.00 8.78
C GLU A 80 -25.43 -4.16 7.85
N PHE A 81 -24.41 -3.49 8.39
CA PHE A 81 -23.49 -2.68 7.59
C PHE A 81 -22.59 -3.53 6.69
N GLN A 82 -22.25 -4.75 7.10
CA GLN A 82 -21.56 -5.70 6.22
C GLN A 82 -22.42 -6.00 4.98
N ALA A 83 -23.72 -6.27 5.18
CA ALA A 83 -24.64 -6.48 4.08
C ALA A 83 -24.82 -5.22 3.22
N LYS A 84 -25.01 -4.03 3.83
CA LYS A 84 -25.15 -2.75 3.11
C LYS A 84 -23.94 -2.42 2.25
N ASN A 85 -22.73 -2.59 2.78
CA ASN A 85 -21.48 -2.34 2.05
C ASN A 85 -21.38 -3.26 0.82
N ASN A 86 -21.79 -4.51 0.95
CA ASN A 86 -21.82 -5.45 -0.17
C ASN A 86 -22.89 -5.11 -1.21
N PHE A 87 -24.11 -4.75 -0.77
CA PHE A 87 -25.16 -4.29 -1.69
C PHE A 87 -24.70 -3.09 -2.50
N ASP A 88 -24.08 -2.10 -1.86
CA ASP A 88 -23.55 -0.92 -2.53
C ASP A 88 -22.56 -1.28 -3.63
N ARG A 89 -21.59 -2.16 -3.35
CA ARG A 89 -20.56 -2.58 -4.32
C ARG A 89 -21.15 -3.33 -5.51
N THR A 90 -22.06 -4.26 -5.24
CA THR A 90 -22.75 -5.03 -6.28
C THR A 90 -23.56 -4.11 -7.19
N GLU A 91 -24.30 -3.17 -6.61
CA GLU A 91 -25.17 -2.25 -7.35
C GLU A 91 -24.37 -1.16 -8.07
N ALA A 92 -23.22 -0.75 -7.52
CA ALA A 92 -22.27 0.12 -8.18
C ALA A 92 -21.70 -0.50 -9.44
N ILE A 93 -21.25 -1.76 -9.39
CA ILE A 93 -20.76 -2.46 -10.59
C ILE A 93 -21.87 -2.60 -11.62
N GLY A 94 -23.08 -2.98 -11.18
CA GLY A 94 -24.25 -3.05 -12.05
C GLY A 94 -24.46 -1.73 -12.79
N THR A 95 -24.51 -0.62 -12.05
CA THR A 95 -24.84 0.69 -12.62
C THR A 95 -23.70 1.28 -13.45
N VAL A 96 -22.48 1.29 -12.89
CA VAL A 96 -21.33 2.00 -13.48
C VAL A 96 -20.70 1.23 -14.63
N LEU A 97 -20.65 -0.11 -14.55
CA LEU A 97 -19.97 -0.93 -15.55
C LEU A 97 -20.96 -1.65 -16.45
N LEU A 98 -22.09 -2.14 -15.94
CA LEU A 98 -23.05 -2.89 -16.75
C LEU A 98 -24.21 -2.01 -17.27
N GLY A 99 -24.37 -0.79 -16.76
CA GLY A 99 -25.50 0.07 -17.11
C GLY A 99 -26.83 -0.57 -16.70
N MET A 100 -26.88 -1.24 -15.54
CA MET A 100 -28.05 -1.98 -15.08
C MET A 100 -28.35 -1.69 -13.60
N THR A 101 -29.63 -1.44 -13.29
CA THR A 101 -30.08 -1.29 -11.91
C THR A 101 -30.32 -2.66 -11.26
N LEU A 102 -29.45 -3.08 -10.35
CA LEU A 102 -29.55 -4.40 -9.72
C LEU A 102 -30.37 -4.41 -8.41
N THR A 103 -30.80 -3.26 -7.90
CA THR A 103 -31.42 -3.13 -6.57
C THR A 103 -32.69 -3.98 -6.41
N CYS A 104 -33.54 -4.11 -7.44
CA CYS A 104 -34.72 -4.98 -7.37
C CYS A 104 -34.35 -6.45 -7.12
N ALA A 105 -33.21 -6.89 -7.69
CA ALA A 105 -32.73 -8.27 -7.61
C ALA A 105 -32.32 -8.68 -6.18
N ARG A 106 -32.12 -7.71 -5.27
CA ARG A 106 -31.82 -7.94 -3.85
C ARG A 106 -32.91 -8.74 -3.14
N CYS A 107 -34.17 -8.45 -3.46
CA CYS A 107 -35.34 -8.96 -2.74
C CYS A 107 -36.07 -10.09 -3.47
N HIS A 108 -36.05 -10.09 -4.81
CA HIS A 108 -36.71 -11.06 -5.69
C HIS A 108 -35.99 -11.06 -7.05
N SER A 109 -36.24 -12.03 -7.93
CA SER A 109 -35.69 -11.97 -9.30
C SER A 109 -36.08 -10.66 -9.99
N HIS A 110 -35.16 -10.06 -10.71
CA HIS A 110 -35.35 -8.76 -11.34
C HIS A 110 -36.63 -8.75 -12.21
N LYS A 111 -37.38 -7.65 -12.16
CA LYS A 111 -38.73 -7.59 -12.73
C LYS A 111 -38.74 -7.62 -14.25
N TYR A 112 -37.73 -7.02 -14.87
CA TYR A 112 -37.66 -6.78 -16.31
C TYR A 112 -36.50 -7.53 -16.94
N ASP A 113 -35.29 -7.21 -16.52
CA ASP A 113 -34.09 -7.90 -17.00
C ASP A 113 -33.99 -9.36 -16.49
N PRO A 114 -33.41 -10.27 -17.29
CA PRO A 114 -33.32 -11.70 -16.98
C PRO A 114 -32.23 -12.00 -15.95
N ILE A 115 -32.35 -11.39 -14.76
CA ILE A 115 -31.42 -11.55 -13.64
C ILE A 115 -32.18 -12.15 -12.47
N THR A 116 -31.83 -13.37 -12.09
CA THR A 116 -32.43 -14.03 -10.93
C THR A 116 -31.90 -13.45 -9.62
N GLN A 117 -32.67 -13.60 -8.53
CA GLN A 117 -32.17 -13.24 -7.20
C GLN A 117 -30.89 -14.03 -6.88
N THR A 118 -30.82 -15.30 -7.26
CA THR A 118 -29.62 -16.13 -7.07
C THR A 118 -28.40 -15.50 -7.73
N GLU A 119 -28.50 -15.08 -8.99
CA GLU A 119 -27.38 -14.44 -9.71
C GLU A 119 -26.96 -13.10 -9.07
N TYR A 120 -27.89 -12.33 -8.50
CA TYR A 120 -27.54 -11.14 -7.71
C TYR A 120 -26.65 -11.50 -6.51
N TYR A 121 -27.01 -12.55 -5.74
CA TYR A 121 -26.20 -12.98 -4.60
C TYR A 121 -24.91 -13.67 -5.02
N GLN A 122 -24.84 -14.28 -6.20
CA GLN A 122 -23.59 -14.78 -6.79
C GLN A 122 -22.64 -13.63 -7.13
N LEU A 123 -23.15 -12.52 -7.69
CA LEU A 123 -22.34 -11.33 -7.94
C LEU A 123 -21.91 -10.65 -6.63
N LEU A 124 -22.80 -10.61 -5.63
CA LEU A 124 -22.49 -10.09 -4.29
C LEU A 124 -21.41 -10.89 -3.57
N ALA A 125 -21.33 -12.20 -3.80
CA ALA A 125 -20.37 -13.07 -3.13
C ALA A 125 -18.90 -12.69 -3.41
N PHE A 126 -18.61 -12.00 -4.53
CA PHE A 126 -17.28 -11.46 -4.80
C PHE A 126 -16.85 -10.38 -3.79
N PHE A 127 -17.79 -9.64 -3.20
CA PHE A 127 -17.49 -8.54 -2.27
C PHE A 127 -17.65 -8.91 -0.81
N ASN A 128 -18.39 -9.98 -0.51
CA ASN A 128 -18.63 -10.40 0.87
C ASN A 128 -17.38 -10.93 1.59
N SER A 129 -16.26 -11.09 0.88
CA SER A 129 -14.98 -11.55 1.43
C SER A 129 -13.93 -10.45 1.56
N THR A 130 -14.33 -9.19 1.39
CA THR A 130 -13.50 -8.02 1.67
C THR A 130 -13.11 -7.95 3.16
N ALA A 131 -11.87 -7.55 3.44
CA ALA A 131 -11.25 -7.69 4.76
C ALA A 131 -11.45 -6.48 5.69
N GLU A 132 -11.95 -5.35 5.18
CA GLU A 132 -12.27 -4.21 6.03
C GLU A 132 -13.36 -4.54 7.06
N PRO A 133 -13.32 -3.90 8.25
CA PRO A 133 -14.44 -3.97 9.16
C PRO A 133 -15.68 -3.26 8.55
N PRO A 134 -16.90 -3.69 8.92
CA PRO A 134 -18.12 -3.05 8.44
C PRO A 134 -18.28 -1.58 8.84
N LEU A 135 -17.64 -1.18 9.96
CA LEU A 135 -17.71 0.15 10.57
C LEU A 135 -16.35 0.83 10.55
N ASP A 136 -16.34 2.15 10.34
CA ASP A 136 -15.11 2.93 10.14
C ASP A 136 -14.42 3.40 11.44
N SER A 137 -15.03 3.16 12.60
CA SER A 137 -14.55 3.61 13.91
C SER A 137 -14.28 5.13 14.01
N ASN A 138 -14.91 5.94 13.13
CA ASN A 138 -14.64 7.36 12.94
C ASN A 138 -13.17 7.68 12.59
N ALA A 139 -12.41 6.70 12.09
CA ALA A 139 -10.99 6.83 11.82
C ALA A 139 -10.70 7.28 10.38
N TYR A 140 -9.71 8.17 10.21
CA TYR A 140 -9.25 8.62 8.88
C TYR A 140 -8.80 7.45 8.00
N ALA A 141 -8.17 6.45 8.62
CA ALA A 141 -7.67 5.26 7.97
C ALA A 141 -8.21 4.01 8.69
N PHE A 142 -9.31 3.44 8.19
CA PHE A 142 -9.84 2.16 8.66
C PHE A 142 -9.41 1.05 7.68
N GLY A 143 -8.62 0.10 8.18
CA GLY A 143 -7.93 -0.91 7.37
C GLY A 143 -8.87 -1.72 6.45
N PRO A 144 -8.37 -2.31 5.35
CA PRO A 144 -6.98 -2.33 4.91
C PRO A 144 -6.48 -1.00 4.35
N THR A 145 -5.18 -0.76 4.49
CA THR A 145 -4.49 0.46 4.04
C THR A 145 -3.11 0.16 3.47
N VAL A 146 -2.57 1.09 2.68
CA VAL A 146 -1.16 1.14 2.27
C VAL A 146 -0.60 2.55 2.47
N GLU A 147 0.71 2.67 2.58
CA GLU A 147 1.40 3.96 2.50
C GLU A 147 1.79 4.26 1.05
N THR A 148 1.69 5.52 0.66
CA THR A 148 1.93 5.99 -0.71
C THR A 148 2.44 7.42 -0.69
N PRO A 149 3.22 7.87 -1.69
CA PRO A 149 3.57 9.29 -1.83
C PRO A 149 2.34 10.20 -1.70
N ALA A 150 2.45 11.27 -0.90
CA ALA A 150 1.29 12.08 -0.53
C ALA A 150 0.73 12.96 -1.66
N ASP A 151 1.51 13.19 -2.72
CA ASP A 151 1.17 14.01 -3.88
C ASP A 151 1.90 13.52 -5.15
N GLN A 152 1.52 14.08 -6.31
CA GLN A 152 2.08 13.67 -7.61
C GLN A 152 3.57 13.95 -7.78
N PRO A 153 4.12 15.10 -7.37
CA PRO A 153 5.58 15.30 -7.39
C PRO A 153 6.33 14.23 -6.60
N SER A 154 5.84 13.90 -5.40
CA SER A 154 6.42 12.85 -4.55
C SER A 154 6.27 11.47 -5.18
N TRP A 155 5.16 11.23 -5.90
CA TRP A 155 4.93 10.01 -6.67
C TRP A 155 6.00 9.81 -7.75
N TYR A 156 6.20 10.79 -8.63
CA TYR A 156 7.20 10.70 -9.70
C TYR A 156 8.63 10.62 -9.14
N ALA A 157 8.93 11.30 -8.03
CA ALA A 157 10.21 11.16 -7.36
C ALA A 157 10.43 9.73 -6.82
N TRP A 158 9.39 9.13 -6.24
CA TRP A 158 9.43 7.75 -5.75
C TRP A 158 9.59 6.73 -6.89
N GLU A 159 8.85 6.90 -7.98
CA GLU A 159 8.95 6.02 -9.16
C GLU A 159 10.35 6.03 -9.76
N ARG A 160 10.99 7.21 -9.84
CA ARG A 160 12.39 7.30 -10.27
C ARG A 160 13.31 6.51 -9.35
N LEU A 161 13.14 6.61 -8.03
CA LEU A 161 13.92 5.84 -7.06
C LEU A 161 13.68 4.33 -7.17
N GLU A 162 12.45 3.89 -7.42
CA GLU A 162 12.12 2.49 -7.70
C GLU A 162 12.84 1.99 -8.95
N GLN A 163 12.82 2.78 -10.03
CA GLN A 163 13.49 2.45 -11.29
C GLN A 163 15.01 2.38 -11.13
N GLU A 164 15.63 3.37 -10.48
CA GLU A 164 17.08 3.40 -10.21
C GLU A 164 17.49 2.21 -9.32
N SER A 165 16.69 1.90 -8.29
CA SER A 165 16.93 0.73 -7.43
C SER A 165 16.85 -0.57 -8.21
N ARG A 166 15.84 -0.74 -9.06
CA ARG A 166 15.70 -1.94 -9.90
C ARG A 166 16.88 -2.08 -10.86
N GLN A 167 17.29 -1.00 -11.52
CA GLN A 167 18.44 -1.01 -12.43
C GLN A 167 19.74 -1.40 -11.73
N LEU A 168 19.95 -0.93 -10.49
CA LEU A 168 21.12 -1.29 -9.70
C LEU A 168 21.09 -2.76 -9.25
N LEU A 169 19.91 -3.26 -8.89
CA LEU A 169 19.74 -4.60 -8.32
C LEU A 169 19.68 -5.70 -9.38
N GLU A 170 19.12 -5.44 -10.57
CA GLU A 170 18.90 -6.43 -11.63
C GLU A 170 20.14 -7.27 -11.97
N PRO A 171 21.35 -6.68 -12.15
CA PRO A 171 22.56 -7.46 -12.46
C PRO A 171 23.02 -8.38 -11.31
N VAL A 172 22.58 -8.11 -10.09
CA VAL A 172 23.00 -8.81 -8.86
C VAL A 172 22.06 -9.96 -8.51
N VAL A 173 20.78 -9.87 -8.88
CA VAL A 173 19.75 -10.87 -8.49
C VAL A 173 20.16 -12.29 -8.89
N ALA A 174 20.71 -12.48 -10.09
CA ALA A 174 21.07 -13.80 -10.60
C ALA A 174 22.22 -14.46 -9.83
N THR A 175 23.12 -13.68 -9.21
CA THR A 175 24.27 -14.19 -8.45
C THR A 175 24.00 -14.28 -6.95
N ALA A 176 23.07 -13.47 -6.44
CA ALA A 176 22.71 -13.41 -5.03
C ALA A 176 21.58 -14.38 -4.63
N ASP A 177 20.56 -14.57 -5.48
CA ASP A 177 19.41 -15.41 -5.12
C ASP A 177 19.80 -16.91 -5.08
N GLY A 178 19.52 -17.56 -3.95
CA GLY A 178 19.89 -18.96 -3.73
C GLY A 178 21.39 -19.20 -3.48
N ASN A 179 22.21 -18.15 -3.30
CA ASN A 179 23.63 -18.30 -3.00
C ASN A 179 23.85 -18.93 -1.61
N ALA A 180 24.29 -20.18 -1.56
CA ALA A 180 24.41 -20.94 -0.33
C ALA A 180 25.40 -20.34 0.68
N GLU A 181 26.51 -19.78 0.22
CA GLU A 181 27.52 -19.14 1.09
C GLU A 181 26.96 -17.86 1.72
N MET A 182 26.24 -17.07 0.93
CA MET A 182 25.59 -15.84 1.39
C MET A 182 24.47 -16.13 2.39
N ILE A 183 23.67 -17.18 2.15
CA ILE A 183 22.61 -17.61 3.06
C ILE A 183 23.21 -18.11 4.38
N GLU A 184 24.29 -18.90 4.33
CA GLU A 184 24.98 -19.36 5.53
C GLU A 184 25.64 -18.20 6.28
N TYR A 185 26.21 -17.24 5.55
CA TYR A 185 26.68 -15.99 6.14
C TYR A 185 25.56 -15.30 6.92
N ALA A 186 24.40 -15.12 6.27
CA ALA A 186 23.24 -14.44 6.82
C ALA A 186 22.72 -15.12 8.09
N ARG A 187 22.64 -16.46 8.12
CA ARG A 187 22.16 -17.22 9.29
C ARG A 187 22.99 -16.96 10.54
N THR A 188 24.30 -16.88 10.40
CA THR A 188 25.18 -16.55 11.53
C THR A 188 25.13 -15.04 11.83
N ALA A 189 25.17 -14.17 10.82
CA ALA A 189 25.15 -12.71 10.99
C ALA A 189 23.89 -12.22 11.72
N ALA A 190 22.74 -12.80 11.40
CA ALA A 190 21.43 -12.43 11.96
C ALA A 190 21.30 -12.64 13.47
N GLY A 191 22.23 -13.36 14.12
CA GLY A 191 22.25 -13.58 15.57
C GLY A 191 22.83 -12.42 16.39
N TRP A 192 23.14 -11.26 15.79
CA TRP A 192 23.61 -10.09 16.53
C TRP A 192 22.52 -9.55 17.47
N THR A 193 22.95 -8.88 18.55
CA THR A 193 22.06 -8.27 19.53
C THR A 193 22.56 -6.89 19.91
N SER A 194 21.63 -6.01 20.34
CA SER A 194 21.97 -4.77 21.03
C SER A 194 21.47 -4.83 22.46
N GLY A 195 22.27 -4.30 23.39
CA GLY A 195 21.86 -4.03 24.76
C GLY A 195 20.83 -2.89 24.82
N GLN A 196 20.44 -2.52 26.05
CA GLN A 196 19.53 -1.39 26.24
C GLN A 196 20.19 -0.10 25.72
N TRP A 197 19.48 0.60 24.85
CA TRP A 197 19.93 1.88 24.35
C TRP A 197 19.81 2.94 25.43
N GLN A 198 20.77 3.85 25.43
CA GLN A 198 20.82 4.98 26.35
C GLN A 198 20.86 6.27 25.55
N ILE A 199 20.18 7.30 26.05
CA ILE A 199 20.22 8.65 25.53
C ILE A 199 20.54 9.62 26.67
N SER A 200 21.38 10.61 26.40
CA SER A 200 21.74 11.63 27.39
C SER A 200 20.73 12.77 27.40
N GLN A 201 20.59 13.46 28.53
CA GLN A 201 20.05 14.83 28.53
C GLN A 201 20.89 15.74 27.61
N PRO A 202 20.34 16.86 27.09
CA PRO A 202 21.11 17.83 26.34
C PRO A 202 22.21 18.45 27.22
N ILE A 203 23.44 18.46 26.72
CA ILE A 203 24.61 19.07 27.37
C ILE A 203 25.31 20.04 26.40
N ALA A 204 26.27 20.83 26.87
CA ALA A 204 27.02 21.73 26.00
C ALA A 204 27.69 20.99 24.84
N ALA A 205 27.61 21.54 23.62
CA ALA A 205 28.10 20.89 22.41
C ALA A 205 29.62 20.68 22.42
N ASP A 206 30.39 21.45 23.18
CA ASP A 206 31.83 21.32 23.35
C ASP A 206 32.23 20.37 24.50
N ALA A 207 31.27 19.82 25.24
CA ALA A 207 31.54 18.85 26.30
C ALA A 207 32.15 17.56 25.74
N ALA A 208 33.08 16.97 26.52
CA ALA A 208 33.76 15.72 26.18
C ALA A 208 32.81 14.50 26.17
N GLY A 209 31.72 14.57 26.93
CA GLY A 209 30.68 13.55 27.01
C GLY A 209 29.77 13.76 28.22
N PRO A 210 28.65 13.05 28.31
CA PRO A 210 27.74 13.12 29.45
C PRO A 210 28.33 12.41 30.67
N ALA A 211 28.05 12.93 31.86
CA ALA A 211 28.29 12.24 33.13
C ALA A 211 27.33 11.05 33.30
N ASP A 212 27.69 10.11 34.18
CA ASP A 212 26.95 8.84 34.36
C ASP A 212 25.46 9.04 34.72
N ASP A 213 25.15 10.09 35.49
CA ASP A 213 23.79 10.45 35.93
C ASP A 213 22.96 11.17 34.85
N GLN A 214 23.58 11.54 33.73
CA GLN A 214 22.91 12.23 32.60
C GLN A 214 22.36 11.26 31.55
N TRP A 215 22.66 9.96 31.67
CA TRP A 215 22.18 8.91 30.79
C TRP A 215 20.85 8.32 31.26
N GLN A 216 19.97 8.04 30.31
CA GLN A 216 18.68 7.39 30.56
C GLN A 216 18.45 6.27 29.56
N GLY A 217 17.96 5.13 30.03
CA GLY A 217 17.59 4.00 29.17
C GLY A 217 16.35 4.32 28.32
N THR A 218 16.30 3.78 27.10
CA THR A 218 15.14 3.91 26.20
C THR A 218 14.68 2.55 25.69
N ASP A 219 13.37 2.29 25.78
CA ASP A 219 12.73 1.04 25.37
C ASP A 219 12.39 1.01 23.87
N LYS A 220 12.56 2.15 23.18
CA LYS A 220 12.41 2.28 21.73
C LYS A 220 13.75 2.78 21.21
N LEU A 221 14.43 1.98 20.37
CA LEU A 221 15.67 2.37 19.67
C LEU A 221 15.59 3.84 19.31
N PRO A 222 16.65 4.64 19.48
CA PRO A 222 16.45 6.06 19.70
C PRO A 222 15.81 6.71 18.47
N GLY A 223 14.50 6.89 18.50
CA GLY A 223 13.74 6.97 17.26
C GLY A 223 12.26 7.22 17.45
N LYS A 224 11.76 6.93 18.66
CA LYS A 224 10.47 7.37 19.17
C LYS A 224 10.58 7.80 20.64
N ALA A 225 11.78 8.19 21.06
CA ALA A 225 12.00 8.77 22.37
C ALA A 225 11.33 10.15 22.41
N GLU A 226 10.86 10.60 23.58
CA GLU A 226 10.28 11.93 23.75
C GLU A 226 11.30 13.06 23.46
N GLN A 227 12.57 12.71 23.35
CA GLN A 227 13.67 13.64 23.19
C GLN A 227 13.82 14.15 21.75
N ARG A 228 14.11 15.44 21.65
CA ARG A 228 14.20 16.22 20.42
C ARG A 228 15.63 16.70 20.22
N LEU A 229 16.02 16.98 18.98
CA LEU A 229 17.30 17.64 18.70
C LEU A 229 17.37 18.96 19.50
N PRO A 230 18.48 19.20 20.22
CA PRO A 230 18.58 20.33 21.13
C PRO A 230 18.88 21.64 20.39
N ALA A 231 19.18 22.72 21.14
CA ALA A 231 19.68 23.97 20.58
C ALA A 231 21.07 23.81 19.94
N ASN A 232 21.47 24.77 19.10
CA ASN A 232 22.68 24.67 18.28
C ASN A 232 23.99 24.66 19.08
N ASP A 233 23.95 25.09 20.34
CA ASP A 233 25.06 25.08 21.30
C ASP A 233 25.02 23.87 22.24
N GLN A 234 24.10 22.95 22.01
CA GLN A 234 23.91 21.75 22.81
C GLN A 234 24.02 20.48 21.96
N ALA A 235 24.34 19.37 22.61
CA ALA A 235 24.40 18.05 22.02
C ALA A 235 23.69 17.03 22.89
N ILE A 236 23.13 16.02 22.22
CA ILE A 236 22.69 14.78 22.85
C ILE A 236 23.64 13.66 22.45
N TRP A 237 23.73 12.66 23.31
CA TRP A 237 24.51 11.46 23.06
C TRP A 237 23.62 10.24 23.14
N VAL A 238 23.92 9.28 22.28
CA VAL A 238 23.22 8.01 22.18
C VAL A 238 24.25 6.91 22.28
N ALA A 239 23.96 5.85 23.03
CA ALA A 239 24.87 4.73 23.15
C ALA A 239 24.15 3.39 23.28
N CYS A 240 24.80 2.31 22.84
CA CYS A 240 24.42 0.94 23.15
C CYS A 240 25.64 0.02 23.09
N ASP A 241 25.53 -1.13 23.76
CA ASP A 241 26.45 -2.24 23.56
C ASP A 241 25.91 -3.15 22.47
N LEU A 242 26.79 -3.62 21.60
CA LEU A 242 26.48 -4.55 20.51
C LEU A 242 27.23 -5.85 20.77
N ASN A 243 26.57 -6.98 20.53
CA ASN A 243 27.20 -8.29 20.57
C ASN A 243 26.98 -9.01 19.24
N LEU A 244 28.07 -9.32 18.55
CA LEU A 244 28.05 -9.88 17.20
C LEU A 244 28.62 -11.30 17.20
N PRO A 245 27.87 -12.28 16.68
CA PRO A 245 28.32 -13.68 16.58
C PRO A 245 29.38 -13.90 15.48
N ARG A 246 29.62 -12.89 14.65
CA ARG A 246 30.65 -12.86 13.61
C ARG A 246 30.92 -11.43 13.18
N ALA A 247 32.06 -11.21 12.53
CA ALA A 247 32.35 -9.95 11.85
C ALA A 247 31.32 -9.67 10.73
N GLN A 248 30.75 -8.47 10.75
CA GLN A 248 29.73 -8.01 9.80
C GLN A 248 29.61 -6.48 9.80
N SER A 249 28.90 -5.95 8.81
CA SER A 249 28.44 -4.56 8.83
C SER A 249 27.05 -4.46 9.47
N LEU A 250 26.80 -3.36 10.17
CA LEU A 250 25.46 -2.89 10.53
C LEU A 250 25.24 -1.50 9.92
N TRP A 251 23.99 -1.09 9.72
CA TRP A 251 23.67 0.19 9.09
C TRP A 251 22.96 1.09 10.09
N LEU A 252 23.63 2.19 10.45
CA LEU A 252 23.10 3.19 11.33
C LEU A 252 22.54 4.33 10.49
N SER A 253 21.22 4.47 10.47
CA SER A 253 20.56 5.66 9.94
C SER A 253 20.17 6.59 11.06
N TYR A 254 20.32 7.90 10.84
CA TYR A 254 19.96 8.90 11.82
C TYR A 254 19.72 10.26 11.16
N ARG A 255 18.99 11.12 11.86
CA ARG A 255 18.89 12.54 11.50
C ARG A 255 19.96 13.34 12.24
N ALA A 256 20.93 13.86 11.49
CA ALA A 256 21.96 14.75 12.01
C ALA A 256 21.41 16.17 12.21
N GLY A 257 21.93 16.86 13.23
CA GLY A 257 21.77 18.31 13.37
C GLY A 257 22.92 19.04 12.68
N THR A 258 23.56 19.99 13.37
CA THR A 258 24.65 20.78 12.76
C THR A 258 25.98 20.05 12.69
N GLN A 259 26.24 19.13 13.63
CA GLN A 259 27.42 18.27 13.66
C GLN A 259 27.07 16.93 14.29
N GLU A 260 27.80 15.90 13.87
CA GLU A 260 27.68 14.55 14.36
C GLU A 260 29.07 13.94 14.60
N THR A 261 29.15 12.99 15.52
CA THR A 261 30.34 12.15 15.64
C THR A 261 29.93 10.77 16.12
N LEU A 262 30.38 9.73 15.42
CA LEU A 262 30.14 8.33 15.77
C LEU A 262 31.44 7.72 16.28
N TRP A 263 31.34 6.94 17.35
CA TRP A 263 32.44 6.16 17.89
C TRP A 263 32.06 4.68 17.99
N ILE A 264 33.04 3.84 17.71
CA ILE A 264 33.03 2.40 17.97
C ILE A 264 34.25 2.11 18.85
N ASP A 265 34.03 1.57 20.05
CA ASP A 265 35.10 1.27 21.01
C ASP A 265 36.08 2.45 21.20
N ASP A 266 35.50 3.64 21.37
CA ASP A 266 36.21 4.91 21.60
C ASP A 266 37.01 5.44 20.40
N VAL A 267 36.95 4.76 19.25
CA VAL A 267 37.53 5.22 17.99
C VAL A 267 36.47 5.94 17.17
N ALA A 268 36.73 7.20 16.83
CA ALA A 268 35.85 7.97 15.95
C ALA A 268 35.85 7.36 14.54
N VAL A 269 34.66 7.22 13.96
CA VAL A 269 34.48 6.66 12.61
C VAL A 269 33.82 7.69 11.69
N GLU A 270 34.25 7.68 10.45
CA GLU A 270 33.75 8.55 9.37
C GLU A 270 33.17 7.67 8.23
N GLY A 271 32.56 8.31 7.24
CA GLY A 271 32.05 7.62 6.04
C GLY A 271 30.53 7.50 5.94
N ALA A 272 29.78 8.32 6.67
CA ALA A 272 28.33 8.44 6.45
C ALA A 272 28.01 9.05 5.08
N VAL A 273 27.05 8.46 4.37
CA VAL A 273 26.40 9.09 3.21
C VAL A 273 25.37 10.08 3.72
N ALA A 274 25.29 11.25 3.09
CA ALA A 274 24.34 12.30 3.43
C ALA A 274 23.19 12.37 2.43
N GLY A 275 21.97 12.49 2.96
CA GLY A 275 20.76 12.66 2.16
C GLY A 275 20.64 14.11 1.68
N ALA A 276 19.96 14.30 0.54
CA ALA A 276 19.77 15.63 -0.05
C ALA A 276 18.89 16.57 0.80
N ALA A 277 18.10 16.04 1.74
CA ALA A 277 17.17 16.82 2.56
C ALA A 277 17.05 16.29 4.00
N GLY A 278 16.75 17.19 4.93
CA GLY A 278 16.35 16.83 6.30
C GLY A 278 17.46 16.43 7.26
N GLY A 279 18.74 16.51 6.86
CA GLY A 279 19.88 16.14 7.73
C GLY A 279 20.06 14.63 7.88
N TRP A 280 19.38 13.81 7.09
CA TRP A 280 19.48 12.36 7.16
C TRP A 280 20.85 11.84 6.76
N LYS A 281 21.34 10.85 7.50
CA LYS A 281 22.61 10.17 7.30
C LYS A 281 22.40 8.65 7.33
N LEU A 282 23.21 7.94 6.55
CA LEU A 282 23.36 6.49 6.60
C LEU A 282 24.83 6.14 6.75
N HIS A 283 25.19 5.44 7.82
CA HIS A 283 26.55 5.05 8.11
C HIS A 283 26.66 3.53 8.13
N ARG A 284 27.65 2.99 7.40
CA ARG A 284 28.05 1.59 7.51
C ARG A 284 28.97 1.41 8.72
N VAL A 285 28.59 0.55 9.65
CA VAL A 285 29.29 0.30 10.92
C VAL A 285 29.94 -1.07 10.82
N GLU A 286 31.23 -1.10 10.48
CA GLU A 286 32.01 -2.33 10.32
C GLU A 286 32.48 -2.83 11.68
N LEU A 287 32.06 -4.04 12.06
CA LEU A 287 32.28 -4.59 13.39
C LEU A 287 32.93 -5.97 13.31
N LYS A 288 33.78 -6.27 14.28
CA LYS A 288 34.40 -7.59 14.44
C LYS A 288 33.43 -8.51 15.20
N GLU A 289 33.79 -9.79 15.30
CA GLU A 289 33.12 -10.71 16.20
C GLU A 289 33.40 -10.30 17.66
N GLY A 290 32.37 -10.33 18.50
CA GLY A 290 32.45 -9.99 19.91
C GLY A 290 31.59 -8.80 20.32
N THR A 291 31.97 -8.16 21.42
CA THR A 291 31.24 -7.05 22.03
C THR A 291 31.86 -5.71 21.67
N HIS A 292 31.03 -4.75 21.29
CA HIS A 292 31.44 -3.40 20.88
C HIS A 292 30.56 -2.33 21.53
N ARG A 293 31.11 -1.17 21.86
CA ARG A 293 30.35 0.01 22.33
C ARG A 293 30.14 0.99 21.18
N LEU A 294 28.89 1.25 20.82
CA LEU A 294 28.51 2.31 19.89
C LEU A 294 28.16 3.58 20.66
N ARG A 295 28.71 4.73 20.25
CA ARG A 295 28.31 6.05 20.77
C ARG A 295 28.12 7.04 19.62
N LEU A 296 27.00 7.75 19.58
CA LEU A 296 26.69 8.78 18.59
C LEU A 296 26.40 10.09 19.32
N LYS A 297 27.14 11.15 18.98
CA LYS A 297 26.86 12.52 19.39
C LYS A 297 26.12 13.23 18.26
N LEU A 298 25.04 13.94 18.61
CA LEU A 298 24.27 14.78 17.70
C LEU A 298 24.19 16.19 18.29
N VAL A 299 24.83 17.15 17.63
CA VAL A 299 24.72 18.58 17.96
C VAL A 299 23.44 19.13 17.35
N GLY A 300 22.69 19.90 18.15
CA GLY A 300 21.42 20.47 17.73
C GLY A 300 21.53 21.39 16.52
N ASP A 301 20.39 21.56 15.84
CA ASP A 301 20.21 22.51 14.75
C ASP A 301 19.08 23.52 15.04
N GLY A 302 18.47 23.43 16.22
CA GLY A 302 17.40 24.33 16.65
C GLY A 302 16.06 24.03 16.00
N SER A 303 15.97 23.00 15.15
CA SER A 303 14.73 22.58 14.49
C SER A 303 13.72 21.97 15.45
N ASN A 304 14.17 21.51 16.62
CA ASN A 304 13.37 20.71 17.56
C ASN A 304 12.75 19.47 16.86
N ALA A 305 13.43 18.91 15.87
CA ALA A 305 13.02 17.66 15.23
C ALA A 305 13.14 16.48 16.22
N PRO A 306 12.31 15.43 16.09
CA PRO A 306 12.48 14.23 16.89
C PRO A 306 13.85 13.58 16.62
N VAL A 307 14.43 12.96 17.64
CA VAL A 307 15.63 12.15 17.47
C VAL A 307 15.22 10.85 16.81
N GLU A 308 15.57 10.72 15.53
CA GLU A 308 15.27 9.56 14.69
C GLU A 308 16.56 8.83 14.34
N LEU A 309 16.72 7.60 14.84
CA LEU A 309 17.75 6.66 14.41
C LEU A 309 17.32 5.19 14.47
N ALA A 310 17.97 4.41 13.62
CA ALA A 310 17.80 2.97 13.52
C ALA A 310 19.14 2.32 13.22
N LEU A 311 19.40 1.17 13.86
CA LEU A 311 20.53 0.30 13.58
C LEU A 311 20.00 -1.02 13.05
N GLU A 312 20.40 -1.38 11.83
CA GLU A 312 19.79 -2.48 11.09
C GLU A 312 20.84 -3.43 10.53
N SER A 313 20.43 -4.68 10.35
CA SER A 313 21.20 -5.70 9.62
C SER A 313 20.32 -6.24 8.49
N PRO A 314 20.78 -6.16 7.24
CA PRO A 314 20.01 -6.56 6.08
C PRO A 314 20.05 -8.09 5.87
N TRP A 315 20.85 -8.78 6.69
CA TRP A 315 21.00 -10.23 6.69
C TRP A 315 19.80 -10.95 7.32
N GLN A 316 18.99 -10.27 8.12
CA GLN A 316 17.95 -10.91 8.91
C GLN A 316 16.87 -11.57 8.06
N LYS A 317 16.37 -10.89 7.01
CA LYS A 317 15.34 -11.44 6.13
C LYS A 317 15.88 -12.59 5.28
N LEU A 318 17.09 -12.43 4.72
CA LEU A 318 17.76 -13.47 3.94
C LEU A 318 18.03 -14.73 4.78
N ALA A 319 18.41 -14.57 6.05
CA ALA A 319 18.60 -15.69 6.97
C ALA A 319 17.32 -16.50 7.21
N GLN A 320 16.16 -15.82 7.27
CA GLN A 320 14.85 -16.43 7.50
C GLN A 320 14.31 -17.15 6.27
N THR A 321 14.45 -16.54 5.09
CA THR A 321 13.81 -17.04 3.86
C THR A 321 14.74 -17.88 2.99
N GLY A 322 16.05 -17.66 3.07
CA GLY A 322 17.03 -18.20 2.13
C GLY A 322 16.86 -17.66 0.70
N SER A 323 16.06 -16.61 0.49
CA SER A 323 15.80 -16.03 -0.84
C SER A 323 15.99 -14.53 -0.83
N TRP A 324 16.88 -14.07 -1.70
CA TRP A 324 17.13 -12.66 -1.97
C TRP A 324 15.87 -11.97 -2.49
N ARG A 325 15.13 -12.64 -3.38
CA ARG A 325 13.89 -12.10 -3.96
C ARG A 325 12.79 -11.84 -2.93
N GLN A 326 12.85 -12.50 -1.78
CA GLN A 326 11.92 -12.28 -0.67
C GLN A 326 12.37 -11.19 0.32
N CYS A 327 13.55 -10.60 0.09
CA CYS A 327 14.02 -9.43 0.84
C CYS A 327 13.38 -8.16 0.28
N SER A 328 13.16 -7.15 1.12
CA SER A 328 12.64 -5.87 0.64
C SER A 328 13.68 -5.19 -0.28
N THR A 329 13.26 -4.29 -1.17
CA THR A 329 14.20 -3.52 -2.00
C THR A 329 15.26 -2.81 -1.16
N GLU A 330 14.89 -2.35 0.03
CA GLU A 330 15.82 -1.69 0.94
C GLU A 330 16.83 -2.66 1.54
N ASP A 331 16.39 -3.84 2.00
CA ASP A 331 17.31 -4.90 2.44
C ASP A 331 18.26 -5.32 1.31
N GLN A 332 17.75 -5.43 0.08
CA GLN A 332 18.55 -5.76 -1.09
C GLN A 332 19.61 -4.69 -1.37
N LEU A 333 19.26 -3.40 -1.32
CA LEU A 333 20.23 -2.31 -1.48
C LEU A 333 21.27 -2.32 -0.35
N LEU A 334 20.85 -2.53 0.89
CA LEU A 334 21.76 -2.64 2.02
C LEU A 334 22.71 -3.83 1.87
N LEU A 335 22.21 -4.99 1.45
CA LEU A 335 23.05 -6.15 1.14
C LEU A 335 24.04 -5.85 -0.01
N VAL A 336 23.64 -5.15 -1.07
CA VAL A 336 24.58 -4.72 -2.13
C VAL A 336 25.63 -3.75 -1.59
N SER A 337 25.29 -2.95 -0.58
CA SER A 337 26.26 -2.05 0.06
C SER A 337 27.24 -2.73 1.04
N ASP A 338 27.03 -4.02 1.38
CA ASP A 338 27.91 -4.76 2.27
C ASP A 338 29.16 -5.26 1.52
N PRO A 339 30.39 -4.99 2.01
CA PRO A 339 31.62 -5.50 1.39
C PRO A 339 31.75 -7.01 1.27
N VAL A 340 31.07 -7.76 2.15
CA VAL A 340 31.05 -9.22 2.15
C VAL A 340 30.05 -9.78 1.12
N SER A 341 29.14 -8.94 0.64
CA SER A 341 28.21 -9.33 -0.42
C SER A 341 28.97 -9.58 -1.73
N PRO A 342 28.66 -10.67 -2.45
CA PRO A 342 29.45 -11.14 -3.60
C PRO A 342 29.42 -10.21 -4.83
N ALA A 343 28.69 -9.08 -4.80
CA ALA A 343 28.44 -8.27 -5.98
C ALA A 343 28.85 -6.80 -5.82
N LEU A 344 29.79 -6.41 -6.69
CA LEU A 344 30.08 -5.06 -7.17
C LEU A 344 30.48 -4.03 -6.09
N PRO A 345 31.77 -3.97 -5.71
CA PRO A 345 32.32 -2.84 -4.94
C PRO A 345 31.96 -1.46 -5.52
N GLU A 346 31.84 -1.37 -6.85
CA GLU A 346 31.46 -0.16 -7.58
C GLU A 346 30.01 0.30 -7.31
N ALA A 347 29.12 -0.61 -6.89
CA ALA A 347 27.70 -0.33 -6.63
C ALA A 347 27.41 0.03 -5.16
N GLN A 348 28.36 -0.16 -4.24
CA GLN A 348 28.12 -0.04 -2.79
C GLN A 348 27.65 1.37 -2.40
N LEU A 349 28.37 2.40 -2.86
CA LEU A 349 28.05 3.79 -2.55
C LEU A 349 26.67 4.17 -3.10
N GLN A 350 26.41 3.81 -4.36
CA GLN A 350 25.12 4.08 -5.00
C GLN A 350 23.97 3.38 -4.28
N ALA A 351 24.17 2.14 -3.79
CA ALA A 351 23.16 1.42 -3.03
C ALA A 351 22.87 2.08 -1.67
N MET A 352 23.90 2.62 -0.99
CA MET A 352 23.73 3.41 0.23
C MET A 352 22.96 4.72 -0.04
N GLU A 353 23.33 5.44 -1.10
CA GLU A 353 22.66 6.67 -1.53
C GLU A 353 21.19 6.43 -1.85
N LEU A 354 20.87 5.38 -2.62
CA LEU A 354 19.49 5.00 -2.92
C LEU A 354 18.72 4.57 -1.68
N THR A 355 19.34 3.82 -0.78
CA THR A 355 18.69 3.44 0.49
C THR A 355 18.29 4.69 1.28
N LEU A 356 19.20 5.65 1.43
CA LEU A 356 18.94 6.88 2.15
C LEU A 356 17.91 7.76 1.44
N ALA A 357 18.01 7.90 0.12
CA ALA A 357 17.04 8.67 -0.68
C ALA A 357 15.62 8.11 -0.55
N ARG A 358 15.47 6.77 -0.53
CA ARG A 358 14.18 6.10 -0.31
C ARG A 358 13.62 6.37 1.08
N ARG A 359 14.45 6.31 2.14
CA ARG A 359 14.04 6.65 3.51
C ARG A 359 13.55 8.09 3.63
N VAL A 360 14.29 9.02 3.02
CA VAL A 360 13.90 10.44 2.98
C VAL A 360 12.60 10.65 2.22
N ALA A 361 12.43 10.02 1.05
CA ALA A 361 11.20 10.13 0.26
C ALA A 361 9.98 9.60 1.01
N ARG A 362 10.13 8.50 1.79
CA ARG A 362 9.06 7.93 2.62
C ARG A 362 8.52 8.87 3.69
N GLN A 363 9.28 9.90 4.09
CA GLN A 363 8.77 10.90 5.04
C GLN A 363 7.61 11.73 4.47
N SER A 364 7.48 11.79 3.14
CA SER A 364 6.40 12.50 2.44
C SER A 364 5.26 11.56 2.03
N PHE A 365 5.15 10.39 2.67
CA PHE A 365 4.07 9.46 2.39
C PHE A 365 2.83 9.77 3.22
N THR A 366 1.69 9.37 2.68
CA THR A 366 0.37 9.38 3.31
C THR A 366 -0.15 7.96 3.39
N THR A 367 -1.21 7.75 4.16
CA THR A 367 -1.92 6.46 4.22
C THR A 367 -3.20 6.54 3.39
N THR A 368 -3.47 5.51 2.58
CA THR A 368 -4.70 5.37 1.80
C THR A 368 -5.42 4.05 2.02
N LEU A 369 -6.74 4.06 1.92
CA LEU A 369 -7.60 2.87 1.94
C LEU A 369 -7.42 2.05 0.65
N VAL A 370 -7.37 0.73 0.79
CA VAL A 370 -7.32 -0.24 -0.33
C VAL A 370 -8.24 -1.43 -0.06
N ALA A 371 -8.56 -2.21 -1.07
CA ALA A 371 -9.20 -3.51 -0.87
C ALA A 371 -8.17 -4.57 -0.43
N ARG A 372 -8.67 -5.59 0.26
CA ARG A 372 -7.97 -6.86 0.50
C ARG A 372 -9.02 -7.93 0.73
N GLU A 373 -8.79 -9.15 0.27
CA GLU A 373 -9.65 -10.29 0.60
C GLU A 373 -9.23 -10.98 1.90
N LEU A 374 -10.20 -11.55 2.61
CA LEU A 374 -9.96 -12.46 3.70
C LEU A 374 -9.34 -13.77 3.18
N PRO A 375 -8.44 -14.43 3.94
CA PRO A 375 -7.93 -15.74 3.59
C PRO A 375 -9.03 -16.81 3.44
N ASN A 376 -10.10 -16.69 4.24
CA ASN A 376 -11.27 -17.55 4.19
C ASN A 376 -12.50 -16.72 3.79
N PRO A 377 -13.09 -16.96 2.60
CA PRO A 377 -14.28 -16.27 2.15
C PRO A 377 -15.47 -16.40 3.10
N ARG A 378 -16.28 -15.34 3.22
CA ARG A 378 -17.54 -15.40 3.99
C ARG A 378 -18.61 -16.13 3.18
N PRO A 379 -19.44 -17.00 3.78
CA PRO A 379 -20.56 -17.61 3.08
C PRO A 379 -21.58 -16.53 2.70
N THR A 380 -22.03 -16.55 1.44
CA THR A 380 -23.09 -15.67 0.94
C THR A 380 -24.35 -16.49 0.73
N ARG A 381 -25.48 -16.04 1.26
CA ARG A 381 -26.80 -16.70 1.11
C ARG A 381 -27.79 -15.70 0.55
N LEU A 382 -28.83 -16.19 -0.11
CA LEU A 382 -29.97 -15.36 -0.49
C LEU A 382 -30.62 -14.80 0.78
N LEU A 383 -31.13 -13.58 0.71
CA LEU A 383 -31.84 -12.97 1.83
C LEU A 383 -33.31 -12.82 1.51
N ARG A 384 -34.17 -13.19 2.46
CA ARG A 384 -35.61 -12.99 2.34
C ARG A 384 -35.89 -11.50 2.38
N ARG A 385 -36.42 -10.96 1.27
CA ARG A 385 -36.67 -9.51 1.10
C ARG A 385 -35.42 -8.62 1.27
N GLY A 386 -34.23 -9.19 1.07
CA GLY A 386 -32.98 -8.43 1.21
C GLY A 386 -32.56 -8.14 2.66
N GLU A 387 -33.25 -8.71 3.65
CA GLU A 387 -32.96 -8.48 5.08
C GLU A 387 -31.75 -9.31 5.54
N TYR A 388 -30.73 -8.64 6.09
CA TYR A 388 -29.44 -9.26 6.42
C TYR A 388 -29.56 -10.40 7.44
N ASP A 389 -30.56 -10.36 8.31
CA ASP A 389 -30.82 -11.32 9.39
C ASP A 389 -31.77 -12.46 8.97
N LEU A 390 -32.22 -12.49 7.71
CA LEU A 390 -33.09 -13.53 7.16
C LEU A 390 -32.46 -14.31 5.99
N PRO A 391 -31.33 -15.00 6.19
CA PRO A 391 -30.72 -15.84 5.15
C PRO A 391 -31.60 -17.05 4.80
N VAL A 392 -31.59 -17.44 3.52
CA VAL A 392 -32.40 -18.53 2.97
C VAL A 392 -31.51 -19.47 2.15
N GLY A 393 -31.72 -20.77 2.35
CA GLY A 393 -31.07 -21.81 1.56
C GLY A 393 -29.58 -21.99 1.85
N ASP A 394 -28.93 -22.75 0.96
CA ASP A 394 -27.51 -23.03 1.01
C ASP A 394 -26.69 -21.82 0.49
N PRO A 395 -25.41 -21.69 0.91
CA PRO A 395 -24.54 -20.66 0.38
C PRO A 395 -24.38 -20.76 -1.14
N VAL A 396 -24.34 -19.61 -1.81
CA VAL A 396 -24.02 -19.49 -3.23
C VAL A 396 -22.53 -19.24 -3.43
N SER A 397 -22.00 -19.77 -4.52
CA SER A 397 -20.64 -19.45 -4.99
C SER A 397 -20.61 -18.17 -5.81
N PRO A 398 -19.47 -17.45 -5.88
CA PRO A 398 -19.33 -16.31 -6.78
C PRO A 398 -19.64 -16.66 -8.24
N GLY A 399 -20.33 -15.76 -8.94
CA GLY A 399 -20.79 -15.96 -10.30
C GLY A 399 -21.40 -14.71 -10.93
N VAL A 400 -21.62 -14.74 -12.24
CA VAL A 400 -22.10 -13.62 -13.04
C VAL A 400 -23.43 -13.96 -13.70
N PRO A 401 -24.26 -12.97 -14.05
CA PRO A 401 -25.54 -13.25 -14.70
C PRO A 401 -25.35 -13.89 -16.08
N ALA A 402 -26.04 -15.01 -16.32
CA ALA A 402 -25.86 -15.80 -17.54
C ALA A 402 -26.30 -15.06 -18.83
N ALA A 403 -27.16 -14.04 -18.69
CA ALA A 403 -27.62 -13.22 -19.80
C ALA A 403 -26.53 -12.29 -20.38
N ILE A 404 -25.42 -12.09 -19.66
CA ILE A 404 -24.35 -11.13 -20.01
C ILE A 404 -23.05 -11.91 -20.33
N GLY A 405 -23.21 -13.06 -20.99
CA GLY A 405 -22.10 -13.92 -21.41
C GLY A 405 -21.68 -14.95 -20.36
N GLY A 406 -20.68 -15.75 -20.73
CA GLY A 406 -20.14 -16.83 -19.89
C GLY A 406 -18.98 -16.38 -19.01
N TRP A 407 -18.68 -17.19 -18.00
CA TRP A 407 -17.45 -17.03 -17.22
C TRP A 407 -16.23 -17.31 -18.10
N PRO A 408 -15.20 -16.44 -18.14
CA PRO A 408 -14.02 -16.69 -18.96
C PRO A 408 -13.32 -18.00 -18.57
N GLN A 409 -12.80 -18.70 -19.57
CA GLN A 409 -12.03 -19.92 -19.34
C GLN A 409 -10.80 -19.61 -18.47
N ASP A 410 -10.51 -20.49 -17.51
CA ASP A 410 -9.37 -20.41 -16.58
C ASP A 410 -9.36 -19.18 -15.65
N ALA A 411 -10.42 -18.37 -15.63
CA ALA A 411 -10.53 -17.25 -14.70
C ALA A 411 -10.81 -17.74 -13.26
N PRO A 412 -10.07 -17.25 -12.25
CA PRO A 412 -10.25 -17.66 -10.86
C PRO A 412 -11.59 -17.16 -10.30
N GLN A 413 -12.30 -17.98 -9.52
CA GLN A 413 -13.61 -17.61 -8.91
C GLN A 413 -13.48 -16.60 -7.74
N ASN A 414 -12.90 -15.44 -8.01
CA ASN A 414 -12.73 -14.30 -7.10
C ASN A 414 -12.83 -12.97 -7.89
N ARG A 415 -12.55 -11.82 -7.25
CA ARG A 415 -12.65 -10.52 -7.94
C ARG A 415 -11.75 -10.41 -9.18
N LEU A 416 -10.62 -11.15 -9.25
CA LEU A 416 -9.77 -11.15 -10.44
C LEU A 416 -10.46 -11.80 -11.64
N GLY A 417 -11.20 -12.89 -11.43
CA GLY A 417 -12.04 -13.44 -12.50
C GLY A 417 -13.22 -12.55 -12.87
N LEU A 418 -13.83 -11.88 -11.88
CA LEU A 418 -14.88 -10.89 -12.14
C LEU A 418 -14.35 -9.74 -13.01
N ALA A 419 -13.15 -9.24 -12.69
CA ALA A 419 -12.45 -8.24 -13.48
C ALA A 419 -12.21 -8.71 -14.92
N SER A 420 -11.72 -9.94 -15.10
CA SER A 420 -11.54 -10.54 -16.43
C SER A 420 -12.86 -10.67 -17.21
N TRP A 421 -13.96 -11.01 -16.53
CA TRP A 421 -15.29 -11.07 -17.16
C TRP A 421 -15.81 -9.69 -17.56
N LEU A 422 -15.65 -8.68 -16.70
CA LEU A 422 -16.02 -7.29 -17.00
C LEU A 422 -15.26 -6.76 -18.21
N THR A 423 -13.98 -7.12 -18.35
CA THR A 423 -13.11 -6.63 -19.43
C THR A 423 -13.01 -7.59 -20.62
N SER A 424 -13.84 -8.63 -20.66
CA SER A 424 -13.83 -9.58 -21.76
C SER A 424 -14.35 -8.93 -23.04
N ALA A 425 -13.74 -9.24 -24.18
CA ALA A 425 -14.25 -8.82 -25.49
C ALA A 425 -15.65 -9.41 -25.78
N GLU A 426 -16.03 -10.49 -25.09
CA GLU A 426 -17.37 -11.09 -25.18
C GLU A 426 -18.40 -10.36 -24.29
N ASN A 427 -17.98 -9.47 -23.39
CA ASN A 427 -18.89 -8.69 -22.56
C ASN A 427 -19.53 -7.58 -23.40
N PRO A 428 -20.86 -7.60 -23.62
CA PRO A 428 -21.49 -6.65 -24.53
C PRO A 428 -21.76 -5.28 -23.89
N LEU A 429 -21.61 -5.10 -22.58
CA LEU A 429 -22.11 -3.91 -21.90
C LEU A 429 -21.01 -2.93 -21.55
N VAL A 430 -19.90 -3.40 -20.97
CA VAL A 430 -18.95 -2.52 -20.27
C VAL A 430 -18.43 -1.38 -21.15
N THR A 431 -17.89 -1.68 -22.33
CA THR A 431 -17.37 -0.61 -23.19
C THR A 431 -18.48 0.33 -23.69
N ARG A 432 -19.67 -0.20 -24.00
CA ARG A 432 -20.82 0.63 -24.45
C ARG A 432 -21.27 1.60 -23.37
N VAL A 433 -21.39 1.14 -22.13
CA VAL A 433 -21.80 1.95 -20.97
C VAL A 433 -20.79 3.07 -20.71
N LEU A 434 -19.50 2.74 -20.78
CA LEU A 434 -18.43 3.71 -20.55
C LEU A 434 -18.32 4.74 -21.69
N ILE A 435 -18.38 4.31 -22.94
CA ILE A 435 -18.41 5.20 -24.10
C ILE A 435 -19.63 6.13 -24.03
N ASN A 436 -20.81 5.60 -23.69
CA ASN A 436 -21.99 6.42 -23.53
C ASN A 436 -21.84 7.47 -22.43
N SER A 437 -21.23 7.09 -21.30
CA SER A 437 -20.94 8.00 -20.19
C SER A 437 -19.95 9.11 -20.58
N LEU A 438 -18.90 8.77 -21.33
CA LEU A 438 -17.94 9.74 -21.86
C LEU A 438 -18.58 10.66 -22.90
N TRP A 439 -19.40 10.10 -23.79
CA TRP A 439 -20.16 10.84 -24.78
C TRP A 439 -21.11 11.84 -24.10
N GLN A 440 -21.87 11.40 -23.10
CA GLN A 440 -22.77 12.28 -22.34
C GLN A 440 -22.02 13.41 -21.65
N ARG A 441 -20.85 13.15 -21.05
CA ARG A 441 -20.03 14.20 -20.42
C ARG A 441 -19.51 15.22 -21.43
N THR A 442 -19.25 14.80 -22.67
CA THR A 442 -18.72 15.67 -23.73
C THR A 442 -19.83 16.46 -24.44
N PHE A 443 -20.96 15.83 -24.73
CA PHE A 443 -22.03 16.39 -25.57
C PHE A 443 -23.31 16.74 -24.80
N GLY A 444 -23.34 16.56 -23.48
CA GLY A 444 -24.48 16.85 -22.59
C GLY A 444 -25.56 15.76 -22.57
N HIS A 445 -25.56 14.85 -23.53
CA HIS A 445 -26.54 13.77 -23.65
C HIS A 445 -25.89 12.48 -24.14
N GLY A 446 -26.25 11.34 -23.55
CA GLY A 446 -25.81 10.03 -24.01
C GLY A 446 -26.43 9.63 -25.36
N LEU A 447 -25.76 8.72 -26.06
CA LEU A 447 -26.33 7.99 -27.19
C LEU A 447 -27.52 7.14 -26.72
N VAL A 448 -27.40 6.52 -25.54
CA VAL A 448 -28.48 5.99 -24.70
C VAL A 448 -28.84 7.06 -23.67
N ARG A 449 -30.11 7.48 -23.64
CA ARG A 449 -30.57 8.61 -22.81
C ARG A 449 -30.80 8.23 -21.35
N THR A 450 -30.83 6.94 -21.05
CA THR A 450 -30.89 6.34 -19.72
C THR A 450 -29.52 5.73 -19.37
N PRO A 451 -28.51 6.53 -18.96
CA PRO A 451 -27.12 6.05 -18.85
C PRO A 451 -26.90 4.95 -17.80
N GLU A 452 -27.82 4.81 -16.84
CA GLU A 452 -27.78 3.80 -15.77
C GLU A 452 -28.69 2.59 -16.06
N ASP A 453 -29.37 2.59 -17.20
CA ASP A 453 -30.29 1.53 -17.62
C ASP A 453 -30.19 1.30 -19.14
N PHE A 454 -29.40 0.30 -19.51
CA PHE A 454 -29.21 -0.26 -20.84
C PHE A 454 -30.10 -1.51 -21.04
N GLY A 455 -30.87 -1.89 -20.02
CA GLY A 455 -31.74 -3.05 -20.02
C GLY A 455 -33.05 -2.79 -20.75
N LEU A 456 -34.04 -3.64 -20.47
CA LEU A 456 -35.35 -3.58 -21.14
C LEU A 456 -36.20 -2.37 -20.74
N GLN A 457 -35.82 -1.62 -19.71
CA GLN A 457 -36.47 -0.37 -19.31
C GLN A 457 -35.72 0.88 -19.80
N GLY A 458 -34.52 0.70 -20.34
CA GLY A 458 -33.71 1.75 -20.95
C GLY A 458 -34.20 2.21 -22.32
N ASP A 459 -33.84 3.44 -22.66
CA ASP A 459 -33.99 3.95 -24.02
C ASP A 459 -33.01 3.24 -24.96
N GLN A 460 -33.47 2.90 -26.17
CA GLN A 460 -32.56 2.38 -27.20
C GLN A 460 -31.57 3.46 -27.65
N PRO A 461 -30.34 3.08 -28.05
CA PRO A 461 -29.37 4.04 -28.54
C PRO A 461 -29.90 4.78 -29.77
N THR A 462 -29.78 6.10 -29.76
CA THR A 462 -30.17 6.95 -30.90
C THR A 462 -29.35 6.68 -32.16
N HIS A 463 -28.10 6.23 -32.00
CA HIS A 463 -27.17 5.88 -33.07
C HIS A 463 -26.46 4.55 -32.73
N PRO A 464 -27.13 3.40 -32.90
CA PRO A 464 -26.61 2.10 -32.46
C PRO A 464 -25.27 1.74 -33.12
N GLU A 465 -25.15 1.92 -34.43
CA GLU A 465 -23.93 1.59 -35.17
C GLU A 465 -22.73 2.44 -34.74
N LEU A 466 -22.96 3.70 -34.37
CA LEU A 466 -21.91 4.57 -33.85
C LEU A 466 -21.46 4.13 -32.45
N LEU A 467 -22.41 3.76 -31.58
CA LEU A 467 -22.09 3.25 -30.26
C LEU A 467 -21.28 1.95 -30.36
N ASP A 468 -21.69 1.03 -31.24
CA ASP A 468 -20.97 -0.21 -31.48
C ASP A 468 -19.57 0.03 -32.05
N TRP A 469 -19.43 0.97 -32.99
CA TRP A 469 -18.13 1.33 -33.57
C TRP A 469 -17.19 1.97 -32.55
N LEU A 470 -17.70 2.82 -31.66
CA LEU A 470 -16.89 3.44 -30.60
C LEU A 470 -16.53 2.47 -29.46
N ALA A 471 -17.34 1.42 -29.27
CA ALA A 471 -17.17 0.44 -28.20
C ALA A 471 -16.35 -0.79 -28.62
N ALA A 472 -16.04 -0.94 -29.92
CA ALA A 472 -15.14 -1.95 -30.47
C ALA A 472 -13.68 -1.51 -30.30
#